data_AF-A0A9W8GCF1-F1
#
_entry.id   AF-A0A9W8GCF1-F1
#
_cell.length_a   1.000
_cell.length_b   1.000
_cell.length_c   1.000
_cell.angle_alpha   90.00
_cell.angle_beta   90.00
_cell.angle_gamma   90.00
#
_symmetry.space_group_name_H-M   'P 1'
#
loop_
_entity.id
_entity.type
_entity.pdbx_description
1 polymer ?
#
loop_
_entity_poly.entity_id
_entity_poly.type
_entity_poly.pdbx_seq_one_letter_code
_entity_poly.pdbx_strand_id
1 'polypeptide(L)'
;MILANFVLAAMAAATALAHMAMVKPCSRYTPRGDCPPLPAGQELDYSLNSPLDVNAPLCKHTVPYNTPVETWTAGQQITVKFDSVNGAAHGGGHAQFSVSYDGGKTFAVVHEVLKHIFFNGPSTSNTPEVLSYTFKLPSNLPSSKKVVFAWSWVNAIGNREFYMNCADVEIKGTSSSYSGRQMVVANINGYPTIPSFNGNYDTGLDLYKNAKNVTVKPSN
;
A
#
# COMPACT_ATOMS: atom_id res chain seq x y z
N MET A 1 55.71 -19.67 -24.59
CA MET A 1 55.21 -18.48 -23.86
C MET A 1 54.09 -17.87 -24.70
N ILE A 2 52.84 -18.27 -24.47
CA ILE A 2 51.65 -17.52 -24.93
C ILE A 2 50.65 -17.61 -23.79
N LEU A 3 50.42 -16.48 -23.13
CA LEU A 3 49.52 -16.33 -21.99
C LEU A 3 48.07 -16.50 -22.45
N ALA A 4 47.33 -17.39 -21.81
CA ALA A 4 45.88 -17.49 -21.97
C ALA A 4 45.23 -16.35 -21.17
N ASN A 5 44.65 -15.39 -21.88
CA ASN A 5 43.85 -14.33 -21.27
C ASN A 5 42.52 -14.93 -20.77
N PHE A 6 42.41 -15.17 -19.47
CA PHE A 6 41.12 -15.40 -18.82
C PHE A 6 40.38 -14.08 -18.72
N VAL A 7 39.38 -13.87 -19.59
CA VAL A 7 38.40 -12.80 -19.44
C VAL A 7 37.39 -13.24 -18.39
N LEU A 8 37.53 -12.72 -17.17
CA LEU A 8 36.57 -12.91 -16.11
C LEU A 8 35.37 -11.99 -16.38
N ALA A 9 34.30 -12.52 -16.97
CA ALA A 9 33.04 -11.81 -17.11
C ALA A 9 32.36 -11.71 -15.73
N ALA A 10 32.48 -10.56 -15.08
CA ALA A 10 31.68 -10.25 -13.89
C ALA A 10 30.22 -10.08 -14.31
N MET A 11 29.38 -11.10 -14.08
CA MET A 11 27.93 -10.95 -14.08
C MET A 11 27.57 -10.01 -12.92
N ALA A 12 27.36 -8.73 -13.21
CA ALA A 12 26.67 -7.83 -12.31
C ALA A 12 25.22 -8.31 -12.22
N ALA A 13 24.89 -9.06 -11.17
CA ALA A 13 23.50 -9.30 -10.81
C ALA A 13 22.90 -7.95 -10.43
N ALA A 14 22.16 -7.33 -11.36
CA ALA A 14 21.34 -6.18 -11.05
C ALA A 14 20.25 -6.66 -10.09
N THR A 15 20.46 -6.49 -8.78
CA THR A 15 19.41 -6.68 -7.79
C THR A 15 18.43 -5.52 -7.91
N ALA A 16 17.57 -5.57 -8.94
CA ALA A 16 16.43 -4.68 -9.06
C ALA A 16 15.34 -5.14 -8.08
N LEU A 17 15.61 -5.02 -6.78
CA LEU A 17 14.62 -5.15 -5.73
C LEU A 17 14.40 -3.76 -5.13
N ALA A 18 13.73 -2.95 -5.94
CA ALA A 18 13.30 -1.64 -5.54
C ALA A 18 11.82 -1.59 -5.89
N HIS A 19 10.93 -1.65 -4.90
CA HIS A 19 9.48 -1.51 -5.08
C HIS A 19 8.99 -0.39 -4.15
N MET A 20 7.71 -0.04 -4.18
CA MET A 20 7.20 1.07 -3.36
C MET A 20 6.73 0.57 -1.98
N ALA A 21 7.11 1.28 -0.92
CA ALA A 21 6.58 1.10 0.43
C ALA A 21 6.06 2.41 1.00
N MET A 22 4.97 2.33 1.76
CA MET A 22 4.48 3.44 2.57
C MET A 22 5.40 3.63 3.78
N VAL A 23 5.92 4.84 3.95
CA VAL A 23 6.80 5.21 5.07
C VAL A 23 6.14 6.18 6.04
N LYS A 24 5.07 6.87 5.60
CA LYS A 24 4.22 7.68 6.47
C LYS A 24 2.75 7.45 6.09
N PRO A 25 1.86 7.13 7.04
CA PRO A 25 2.16 6.73 8.43
C PRO A 25 3.09 5.50 8.47
N CYS A 26 3.70 5.24 9.63
CA CYS A 26 4.56 4.07 9.80
C CYS A 26 3.81 2.78 9.47
N SER A 27 4.28 2.06 8.47
CA SER A 27 3.75 0.74 8.13
C SER A 27 4.07 -0.27 9.23
N ARG A 28 3.20 -1.26 9.40
CA ARG A 28 3.42 -2.40 10.31
C ARG A 28 4.78 -3.02 10.03
N TYR A 29 5.56 -3.11 11.10
CA TYR A 29 6.86 -3.78 11.17
C TYR A 29 7.95 -3.13 10.33
N THR A 30 7.81 -1.84 10.06
CA THR A 30 8.84 -1.08 9.37
C THR A 30 10.18 -1.12 10.10
N PRO A 31 11.31 -1.28 9.37
CA PRO A 31 12.65 -1.23 9.97
C PRO A 31 13.08 0.20 10.33
N ARG A 32 12.23 1.20 10.09
CA ARG A 32 12.50 2.59 10.42
C ARG A 32 12.52 2.81 11.94
N GLY A 33 13.61 3.38 12.44
CA GLY A 33 13.81 3.65 13.86
C GLY A 33 12.98 4.79 14.45
N ASP A 34 12.27 5.57 13.63
CA ASP A 34 11.38 6.66 14.08
C ASP A 34 9.92 6.21 14.33
N CYS A 35 9.65 4.91 14.23
CA CYS A 35 8.32 4.33 14.39
C CYS A 35 8.17 3.60 15.74
N PRO A 36 6.92 3.36 16.22
CA PRO A 36 6.69 2.62 17.46
C PRO A 36 7.39 1.26 17.48
N PRO A 37 7.83 0.78 18.66
CA PRO A 37 8.49 -0.52 18.77
C PRO A 37 7.56 -1.64 18.34
N LEU A 38 8.14 -2.70 17.78
CA LEU A 38 7.40 -3.91 17.40
C LEU A 38 6.62 -4.49 18.59
N PRO A 39 5.45 -5.08 18.34
CA PRO A 39 4.79 -5.93 19.32
C PRO A 39 5.73 -7.07 19.76
N ALA A 40 5.59 -7.51 21.00
CA ALA A 40 6.44 -8.57 21.55
C ALA A 40 6.35 -9.86 20.69
N GLY A 41 7.51 -10.45 20.41
CA GLY A 41 7.61 -11.68 19.60
C GLY A 41 7.46 -11.49 18.09
N GLN A 42 7.47 -10.24 17.59
CA GLN A 42 7.47 -9.94 16.15
C GLN A 42 8.87 -9.49 15.67
N GLU A 43 9.10 -9.58 14.37
CA GLU A 43 10.37 -9.20 13.71
C GLU A 43 10.16 -8.10 12.66
N LEU A 44 11.22 -7.36 12.34
CA LEU A 44 11.17 -6.27 11.35
C LEU A 44 11.00 -6.86 9.94
N ASP A 45 10.15 -6.21 9.14
CA ASP A 45 9.93 -6.55 7.74
C ASP A 45 10.78 -5.68 6.82
N TYR A 46 11.95 -6.20 6.45
CA TYR A 46 12.84 -5.55 5.47
C TYR A 46 12.35 -5.66 4.02
N SER A 47 11.27 -6.39 3.78
CA SER A 47 10.63 -6.58 2.47
C SER A 47 9.30 -5.86 2.39
N LEU A 48 9.11 -4.77 3.14
CA LEU A 48 7.86 -3.99 3.14
C LEU A 48 7.45 -3.52 1.75
N ASN A 49 8.42 -3.20 0.90
CA ASN A 49 8.21 -2.75 -0.46
C ASN A 49 7.82 -3.88 -1.42
N SER A 50 8.13 -5.14 -1.11
CA SER A 50 7.76 -6.28 -1.94
C SER A 50 6.24 -6.39 -2.09
N PRO A 51 5.75 -6.96 -3.20
CA PRO A 51 4.33 -7.28 -3.32
C PRO A 51 3.89 -8.26 -2.22
N LEU A 52 2.58 -8.33 -2.00
CA LEU A 52 2.00 -9.32 -1.12
C LEU A 52 2.19 -10.71 -1.72
N ASP A 53 2.71 -11.66 -0.93
CA ASP A 53 2.72 -13.06 -1.34
C ASP A 53 1.29 -13.55 -1.59
N VAL A 54 1.11 -14.45 -2.57
CA VAL A 54 -0.20 -14.90 -3.03
C VAL A 54 -1.06 -15.54 -1.93
N ASN A 55 -0.46 -16.02 -0.83
CA ASN A 55 -1.14 -16.60 0.31
C ASN A 55 -0.95 -15.80 1.61
N ALA A 56 -0.22 -14.68 1.58
CA ALA A 56 -0.03 -13.85 2.77
C ALA A 56 -1.36 -13.20 3.19
N PRO A 57 -1.57 -12.97 4.50
CA PRO A 57 -2.71 -12.18 4.95
C PRO A 57 -2.62 -10.76 4.40
N LEU A 58 -3.77 -10.12 4.16
CA LEU A 58 -3.81 -8.68 3.94
C LEU A 58 -3.04 -7.96 5.06
N CYS A 59 -2.39 -6.85 4.73
CA CYS A 59 -1.44 -6.13 5.58
C CYS A 59 -0.07 -6.80 5.83
N LYS A 60 0.23 -7.98 5.26
CA LYS A 60 1.42 -8.83 5.52
C LYS A 60 1.50 -9.39 6.94
N HIS A 61 1.12 -8.59 7.93
CA HIS A 61 1.23 -8.87 9.36
C HIS A 61 -0.11 -8.68 10.04
N THR A 62 -0.45 -9.58 10.96
CA THR A 62 -1.78 -9.63 11.61
C THR A 62 -1.80 -9.03 13.00
N VAL A 63 -0.66 -8.97 13.72
CA VAL A 63 -0.60 -8.37 15.06
C VAL A 63 -0.38 -6.87 14.94
N PRO A 64 -1.31 -6.01 15.43
CA PRO A 64 -1.20 -4.57 15.34
C PRO A 64 -0.14 -4.02 16.30
N TYR A 65 0.33 -2.79 16.06
CA TYR A 65 1.12 -2.06 17.05
C TYR A 65 0.34 -1.84 18.35
N ASN A 66 1.06 -1.82 19.48
CA ASN A 66 0.48 -1.58 20.80
C ASN A 66 -0.06 -0.15 20.96
N THR A 67 0.55 0.79 20.26
CA THR A 67 0.17 2.21 20.22
C THR A 67 -0.08 2.63 18.78
N PRO A 68 -1.09 3.47 18.53
CA PRO A 68 -1.31 3.99 17.19
C PRO A 68 -0.08 4.79 16.72
N VAL A 69 0.32 4.60 15.46
CA VAL A 69 1.46 5.29 14.86
C VAL A 69 1.13 6.74 14.55
N GLU A 70 -0.15 7.05 14.34
CA GLU A 70 -0.68 8.40 14.20
C GLU A 70 -2.09 8.50 14.81
N THR A 71 -2.46 9.70 15.24
CA THR A 71 -3.81 10.04 15.68
C THR A 71 -4.40 11.09 14.75
N TRP A 72 -5.55 10.79 14.17
CA TRP A 72 -6.23 11.65 13.20
C TRP A 72 -7.60 12.10 13.64
N THR A 73 -8.04 13.26 13.18
CA THR A 73 -9.43 13.72 13.32
C THR A 73 -10.18 13.52 12.00
N ALA A 74 -11.39 12.96 12.04
CA ALA A 74 -12.25 12.85 10.87
C ALA A 74 -12.44 14.22 10.21
N GLY A 75 -12.34 14.29 8.87
CA GLY A 75 -12.43 15.55 8.14
C GLY A 75 -11.12 16.36 8.07
N GLN A 76 -10.04 15.96 8.75
CA GLN A 76 -8.75 16.64 8.60
C GLN A 76 -8.04 16.24 7.30
N GLN A 77 -7.06 17.04 6.88
CA GLN A 77 -6.10 16.62 5.85
C GLN A 77 -5.02 15.74 6.47
N ILE A 78 -4.73 14.62 5.82
CA ILE A 78 -3.59 13.76 6.16
C ILE A 78 -2.64 13.68 4.98
N THR A 79 -1.39 13.30 5.24
CA THR A 79 -0.36 13.11 4.21
C THR A 79 0.22 11.72 4.31
N VAL A 80 0.09 10.95 3.24
CA VAL A 80 0.75 9.65 3.07
C VAL A 80 2.02 9.84 2.26
N LYS A 81 3.14 9.26 2.71
CA LYS A 81 4.43 9.33 2.01
C LYS A 81 4.98 7.94 1.72
N PHE A 82 5.72 7.86 0.64
CA PHE A 82 6.35 6.64 0.14
C PHE A 82 7.88 6.76 0.16
N ASP A 83 8.54 5.61 0.24
CA ASP A 83 10.00 5.55 0.22
C ASP A 83 10.54 6.11 -1.11
N SER A 84 11.53 6.99 -0.99
CA SER A 84 12.24 7.60 -2.13
C SER A 84 13.54 6.88 -2.47
N VAL A 85 14.03 6.03 -1.57
CA VAL A 85 15.35 5.40 -1.67
C VAL A 85 15.14 3.96 -2.12
N ASN A 86 15.39 3.69 -3.40
CA ASN A 86 15.25 2.36 -4.02
C ASN A 86 13.79 1.89 -4.15
N GLY A 87 12.91 2.71 -4.74
CA GLY A 87 11.59 2.28 -5.20
C GLY A 87 11.49 2.13 -6.72
N ALA A 88 10.69 1.18 -7.19
CA ALA A 88 10.22 1.11 -8.58
C ALA A 88 8.71 1.33 -8.62
N ALA A 89 8.33 2.41 -9.29
CA ALA A 89 6.96 2.86 -9.43
C ALA A 89 6.19 2.18 -10.57
N HIS A 90 6.85 1.32 -11.37
CA HIS A 90 6.22 0.46 -12.39
C HIS A 90 5.23 1.17 -13.33
N GLY A 91 5.57 2.39 -13.77
CA GLY A 91 4.71 3.21 -14.62
C GLY A 91 3.39 3.63 -13.95
N GLY A 92 3.24 3.41 -12.65
CA GLY A 92 2.09 3.77 -11.83
C GLY A 92 1.08 2.63 -11.69
N GLY A 93 -0.21 2.94 -11.86
CA GLY A 93 -1.29 1.99 -11.68
C GLY A 93 -2.44 2.51 -10.81
N HIS A 94 -3.15 1.58 -10.17
CA HIS A 94 -4.31 1.92 -9.35
C HIS A 94 -3.99 1.76 -7.87
N ALA A 95 -4.16 2.83 -7.10
CA ALA A 95 -3.99 2.79 -5.65
C ALA A 95 -5.27 3.23 -4.92
N GLN A 96 -5.52 2.59 -3.78
CA GLN A 96 -6.57 2.97 -2.84
C GLN A 96 -5.98 3.18 -1.45
N PHE A 97 -6.56 4.13 -0.73
CA PHE A 97 -6.35 4.33 0.69
C PHE A 97 -7.65 3.99 1.39
N SER A 98 -7.58 3.06 2.35
CA SER A 98 -8.76 2.47 2.96
C SER A 98 -8.63 2.40 4.48
N VAL A 99 -9.76 2.32 5.16
CA VAL A 99 -9.83 2.11 6.61
C VAL A 99 -10.57 0.82 6.94
N SER A 100 -10.10 0.12 7.96
CA SER A 100 -10.76 -1.05 8.55
C SER A 100 -10.88 -0.85 10.06
N TYR A 101 -12.04 -1.21 10.59
CA TYR A 101 -12.34 -1.15 12.03
C TYR A 101 -12.52 -2.54 12.66
N ASP A 102 -12.41 -3.61 11.85
CA ASP A 102 -12.62 -5.01 12.24
C ASP A 102 -11.32 -5.83 12.20
N GLY A 103 -10.18 -5.14 12.39
CA GLY A 103 -8.85 -5.76 12.44
C GLY A 103 -8.26 -6.12 11.09
N GLY A 104 -8.68 -5.44 10.02
CA GLY A 104 -8.19 -5.67 8.66
C GLY A 104 -8.98 -6.74 7.88
N LYS A 105 -10.22 -7.04 8.26
CA LYS A 105 -11.06 -8.01 7.53
C LYS A 105 -11.86 -7.33 6.43
N THR A 106 -12.39 -6.14 6.72
CA THR A 106 -13.17 -5.33 5.77
C THR A 106 -12.55 -3.95 5.64
N PHE A 107 -12.26 -3.54 4.41
CA PHE A 107 -11.67 -2.24 4.09
C PHE A 107 -12.64 -1.38 3.30
N ALA A 108 -12.96 -0.20 3.83
CA ALA A 108 -13.73 0.84 3.16
C ALA A 108 -12.79 1.93 2.65
N VAL A 109 -12.88 2.25 1.36
CA VAL A 109 -12.04 3.24 0.69
C VAL A 109 -12.38 4.65 1.18
N VAL A 110 -11.34 5.44 1.45
CA VAL A 110 -11.43 6.86 1.84
C VAL A 110 -10.80 7.79 0.82
N HIS A 111 -9.89 7.29 -0.01
CA HIS A 111 -9.28 8.04 -1.11
C HIS A 111 -8.75 7.08 -2.18
N GLU A 112 -8.70 7.53 -3.43
CA GLU A 112 -8.22 6.73 -4.57
C GLU A 112 -7.31 7.58 -5.44
N VAL A 113 -6.23 6.98 -5.94
CA VAL A 113 -5.41 7.53 -7.02
C VAL A 113 -5.34 6.46 -8.09
N LEU A 114 -6.23 6.59 -9.06
CA LEU A 114 -6.35 5.62 -10.14
C LEU A 114 -5.50 6.06 -11.34
N LYS A 115 -4.98 5.08 -12.08
CA LYS A 115 -4.19 5.20 -13.30
C LYS A 115 -2.72 5.52 -13.02
N HIS A 116 -2.44 6.64 -12.37
CA HIS A 116 -1.10 7.22 -12.39
C HIS A 116 -0.51 7.42 -10.99
N ILE A 117 -0.81 6.55 -10.02
CA ILE A 117 -0.08 6.61 -8.76
C ILE A 117 1.43 6.65 -9.03
N PHE A 118 2.14 7.52 -8.32
CA PHE A 118 3.57 7.86 -8.45
C PHE A 118 3.98 8.77 -9.62
N PHE A 119 3.06 9.16 -10.50
CA PHE A 119 3.35 9.97 -11.68
C PHE A 119 2.32 11.08 -11.88
N ASN A 120 2.69 12.16 -12.57
CA ASN A 120 1.73 13.21 -12.95
C ASN A 120 0.91 12.87 -14.21
N GLY A 121 1.18 11.71 -14.82
CA GLY A 121 0.49 11.23 -16.02
C GLY A 121 0.94 9.83 -16.44
N PRO A 122 0.60 9.38 -17.66
CA PRO A 122 1.11 8.13 -18.22
C PRO A 122 2.64 8.07 -18.20
N SER A 123 3.21 6.94 -17.78
CA SER A 123 4.66 6.76 -17.64
C SER A 123 5.06 5.30 -17.83
N THR A 124 6.23 5.07 -18.41
CA THR A 124 6.87 3.74 -18.45
C THR A 124 8.08 3.64 -17.51
N SER A 125 8.28 4.65 -16.66
CA SER A 125 9.43 4.76 -15.77
C SER A 125 9.23 3.96 -14.48
N ASN A 126 10.34 3.54 -13.88
CA ASN A 126 10.37 3.06 -12.50
C ASN A 126 10.70 4.16 -11.48
N THR A 127 11.22 5.31 -11.93
CA THR A 127 11.53 6.43 -11.03
C THR A 127 10.26 7.24 -10.77
N PRO A 128 9.75 7.29 -9.52
CA PRO A 128 8.55 8.04 -9.20
C PRO A 128 8.77 9.56 -9.31
N GLU A 129 7.73 10.29 -9.71
CA GLU A 129 7.66 11.76 -9.68
C GLU A 129 6.93 12.26 -8.42
N VAL A 130 5.99 11.47 -7.90
CA VAL A 130 5.10 11.85 -6.80
C VAL A 130 5.17 10.83 -5.68
N LEU A 131 5.74 11.22 -4.54
CA LEU A 131 5.93 10.35 -3.36
C LEU A 131 5.11 10.77 -2.14
N SER A 132 4.26 11.79 -2.28
CA SER A 132 3.48 12.34 -1.18
C SER A 132 2.07 12.65 -1.66
N TYR A 133 1.07 12.16 -0.93
CA TYR A 133 -0.35 12.34 -1.24
C TYR A 133 -1.04 12.94 -0.05
N THR A 134 -1.56 14.16 -0.22
CA THR A 134 -2.33 14.86 0.80
C THR A 134 -3.79 14.88 0.40
N PHE A 135 -4.66 14.39 1.27
CA PHE A 135 -6.09 14.35 1.04
C PHE A 135 -6.87 14.50 2.34
N LYS A 136 -8.13 14.92 2.21
CA LYS A 136 -9.05 15.08 3.34
C LYS A 136 -9.68 13.74 3.69
N LEU A 137 -9.58 13.32 4.94
CA LEU A 137 -10.35 12.18 5.43
C LEU A 137 -11.86 12.50 5.37
N PRO A 138 -12.73 11.49 5.13
CA PRO A 138 -14.16 11.68 5.30
C PRO A 138 -14.48 12.23 6.70
N SER A 139 -15.37 13.22 6.78
CA SER A 139 -15.75 13.86 8.05
C SER A 139 -16.64 12.97 8.92
N ASN A 140 -17.22 11.93 8.32
CA ASN A 140 -18.10 10.95 8.97
C ASN A 140 -17.40 9.64 9.32
N LEU A 141 -16.08 9.65 9.54
CA LEU A 141 -15.39 8.47 10.08
C LEU A 141 -15.75 8.27 11.57
N PRO A 142 -15.94 7.02 12.03
CA PRO A 142 -16.15 6.71 13.43
C PRO A 142 -14.92 6.91 14.31
N SER A 143 -15.16 7.16 15.59
CA SER A 143 -14.10 7.17 16.61
C SER A 143 -13.61 5.75 16.91
N SER A 144 -12.31 5.50 16.89
CA SER A 144 -11.69 4.26 17.36
C SER A 144 -10.19 4.45 17.60
N LYS A 145 -9.69 3.80 18.67
CA LYS A 145 -8.24 3.70 18.95
C LYS A 145 -7.53 2.61 18.13
N LYS A 146 -8.30 1.79 17.40
CA LYS A 146 -7.83 0.62 16.66
C LYS A 146 -8.41 0.67 15.25
N VAL A 147 -7.84 1.52 14.40
CA VAL A 147 -8.17 1.58 12.98
C VAL A 147 -6.97 1.11 12.19
N VAL A 148 -7.19 0.20 11.24
CA VAL A 148 -6.17 -0.16 10.27
C VAL A 148 -6.34 0.75 9.06
N PHE A 149 -5.37 1.63 8.82
CA PHE A 149 -5.27 2.37 7.58
C PHE A 149 -4.42 1.57 6.58
N ALA A 150 -4.91 1.38 5.37
CA ALA A 150 -4.24 0.60 4.35
C ALA A 150 -3.99 1.45 3.11
N TRP A 151 -2.77 1.38 2.58
CA TRP A 151 -2.49 1.65 1.19
C TRP A 151 -2.46 0.32 0.43
N SER A 152 -3.16 0.25 -0.70
CA SER A 152 -3.05 -0.84 -1.66
C SER A 152 -2.72 -0.31 -3.05
N TRP A 153 -2.02 -1.12 -3.85
CA TRP A 153 -1.63 -0.76 -5.21
C TRP A 153 -1.54 -1.96 -6.15
N VAL A 154 -2.09 -1.81 -7.34
CA VAL A 154 -1.87 -2.70 -8.49
C VAL A 154 -1.04 -1.94 -9.51
N ASN A 155 0.14 -2.48 -9.83
CA ASN A 155 1.12 -1.87 -10.73
C ASN A 155 0.71 -1.96 -12.20
N ALA A 156 0.98 -0.89 -12.95
CA ALA A 156 0.64 -0.80 -14.37
C ALA A 156 1.52 -1.73 -15.23
N ILE A 157 2.83 -1.76 -14.97
CA ILE A 157 3.84 -2.46 -15.78
C ILE A 157 4.56 -3.51 -14.93
N GLY A 158 4.99 -4.61 -15.55
CA GLY A 158 5.77 -5.66 -14.88
C GLY A 158 4.94 -6.89 -14.53
N ASN A 159 5.27 -7.55 -13.42
CA ASN A 159 4.52 -8.71 -12.94
C ASN A 159 3.10 -8.30 -12.50
N ARG A 160 2.20 -9.28 -12.39
CA ARG A 160 0.84 -9.05 -11.92
C ARG A 160 0.89 -9.11 -10.40
N GLU A 161 1.05 -7.95 -9.77
CA GLU A 161 1.34 -7.85 -8.36
C GLU A 161 0.28 -7.02 -7.64
N PHE A 162 0.19 -7.22 -6.33
CA PHE A 162 -0.64 -6.45 -5.42
C PHE A 162 0.19 -6.06 -4.21
N TYR A 163 0.37 -4.76 -4.02
CA TYR A 163 1.10 -4.21 -2.90
C TYR A 163 0.11 -3.78 -1.83
N MET A 164 0.48 -4.01 -0.58
CA MET A 164 -0.31 -3.53 0.54
C MET A 164 0.59 -3.24 1.73
N ASN A 165 0.48 -2.04 2.28
CA ASN A 165 1.04 -1.72 3.58
C ASN A 165 -0.07 -1.17 4.48
N CYS A 166 -0.03 -1.52 5.75
CA CYS A 166 -1.01 -1.08 6.74
C CYS A 166 -0.34 -0.36 7.89
N ALA A 167 -1.03 0.63 8.44
CA ALA A 167 -0.65 1.37 9.63
C ALA A 167 -1.79 1.30 10.65
N ASP A 168 -1.44 1.13 11.92
CA ASP A 168 -2.41 1.15 13.02
C ASP A 168 -2.54 2.58 13.53
N VAL A 169 -3.70 3.19 13.34
CA VAL A 169 -3.96 4.60 13.68
C VAL A 169 -5.14 4.72 14.63
N GLU A 170 -5.19 5.85 15.35
CA GLU A 170 -6.39 6.30 16.04
C GLU A 170 -7.13 7.29 15.16
N ILE A 171 -8.45 7.16 15.06
CA ILE A 171 -9.31 8.15 14.44
C ILE A 171 -10.27 8.68 15.49
N LYS A 172 -10.31 10.01 15.63
CA LYS A 172 -11.28 10.75 16.42
C LYS A 172 -12.37 11.26 15.50
N GLY A 173 -13.57 10.73 15.67
CA GLY A 173 -14.73 11.08 14.86
C GLY A 173 -16.02 11.05 15.67
N THR A 174 -17.14 11.36 15.02
CA THR A 174 -18.44 11.49 15.70
C THR A 174 -19.50 10.53 15.17
N SER A 175 -19.21 9.84 14.06
CA SER A 175 -20.15 8.88 13.44
C SER A 175 -20.07 7.50 14.09
N SER A 176 -21.12 6.70 13.98
CA SER A 176 -21.16 5.32 14.49
C SER A 176 -20.62 4.29 13.47
N SER A 177 -20.69 4.60 12.18
CA SER A 177 -20.14 3.79 11.09
C SER A 177 -19.71 4.66 9.92
N TYR A 178 -18.89 4.09 9.04
CA TYR A 178 -18.54 4.67 7.74
C TYR A 178 -18.89 3.68 6.64
N SER A 179 -19.50 4.17 5.56
CA SER A 179 -19.76 3.38 4.36
C SER A 179 -19.00 3.97 3.19
N GLY A 180 -18.23 3.12 2.50
CA GLY A 180 -17.48 3.49 1.31
C GLY A 180 -17.34 2.28 0.39
N ARG A 181 -16.76 2.47 -0.79
CA ARG A 181 -16.45 1.34 -1.68
C ARG A 181 -15.57 0.33 -0.97
N GLN A 182 -15.80 -0.95 -1.22
CA GLN A 182 -14.90 -2.00 -0.80
C GLN A 182 -13.56 -1.82 -1.53
N MET A 183 -12.47 -1.93 -0.78
CA MET A 183 -11.14 -1.97 -1.38
C MET A 183 -11.05 -3.14 -2.37
N VAL A 184 -10.52 -2.86 -3.56
CA VAL A 184 -10.22 -3.88 -4.56
C VAL A 184 -8.95 -4.60 -4.14
N VAL A 185 -9.03 -5.93 -4.18
CA VAL A 185 -7.89 -6.84 -4.05
C VAL A 185 -7.82 -7.61 -5.37
N ALA A 186 -6.62 -7.73 -5.92
CA ALA A 186 -6.36 -8.35 -7.21
C ALA A 186 -5.02 -9.08 -7.17
N ASN A 187 -4.72 -9.87 -8.21
CA ASN A 187 -3.38 -10.44 -8.47
C ASN A 187 -2.81 -11.33 -7.34
N ILE A 188 -3.66 -11.80 -6.44
CA ILE A 188 -3.35 -12.83 -5.42
C ILE A 188 -4.41 -13.93 -5.48
N ASN A 189 -4.17 -15.06 -4.82
CA ASN A 189 -5.06 -16.22 -4.90
C ASN A 189 -6.48 -15.89 -4.44
N GLY A 190 -7.48 -16.31 -5.23
CA GLY A 190 -8.90 -16.10 -4.93
C GLY A 190 -9.47 -14.75 -5.35
N TYR A 191 -8.66 -13.89 -5.98
CA TYR A 191 -9.08 -12.57 -6.47
C TYR A 191 -8.89 -12.43 -7.98
N PRO A 192 -9.59 -11.49 -8.65
CA PRO A 192 -9.41 -11.23 -10.06
C PRO A 192 -7.96 -10.87 -10.42
N THR A 193 -7.54 -11.24 -11.62
CA THR A 193 -6.25 -10.81 -12.18
C THR A 193 -6.46 -9.56 -13.03
N ILE A 194 -5.70 -8.50 -12.75
CA ILE A 194 -5.61 -7.31 -13.59
C ILE A 194 -4.32 -7.42 -14.42
N PRO A 195 -4.42 -7.53 -15.77
CA PRO A 195 -3.26 -7.72 -16.63
C PRO A 195 -2.38 -6.46 -16.69
N SER A 196 -1.20 -6.58 -17.33
CA SER A 196 -0.35 -5.42 -17.61
C SER A 196 -1.13 -4.40 -18.42
N PHE A 197 -0.99 -3.13 -18.07
CA PHE A 197 -1.81 -2.07 -18.67
C PHE A 197 -1.42 -1.86 -20.13
N ASN A 198 -0.16 -2.13 -20.49
CA ASN A 198 0.36 -1.99 -21.85
C ASN A 198 0.00 -0.62 -22.48
N GLY A 199 0.11 0.45 -21.68
CA GLY A 199 -0.25 1.82 -22.07
C GLY A 199 -1.74 2.17 -21.92
N ASN A 200 -2.63 1.18 -21.77
CA ASN A 200 -4.04 1.41 -21.48
C ASN A 200 -4.28 1.49 -19.97
N TYR A 201 -4.28 2.71 -19.43
CA TYR A 201 -4.53 2.97 -18.02
C TYR A 201 -6.00 2.81 -17.57
N ASP A 202 -6.91 2.44 -18.47
CA ASP A 202 -8.26 2.02 -18.09
C ASP A 202 -8.35 0.53 -17.71
N THR A 203 -7.27 -0.24 -17.90
CA THR A 203 -7.21 -1.67 -17.60
C THR A 203 -7.55 -1.97 -16.13
N GLY A 204 -8.62 -2.74 -15.89
CA GLY A 204 -9.07 -3.13 -14.56
C GLY A 204 -9.84 -2.07 -13.78
N LEU A 205 -10.04 -0.86 -14.34
CA LEU A 205 -10.79 0.21 -13.68
C LEU A 205 -12.24 -0.14 -13.37
N ASP A 206 -12.84 -1.05 -14.14
CA ASP A 206 -14.19 -1.55 -13.91
C ASP A 206 -14.31 -2.21 -12.54
N LEU A 207 -13.28 -2.94 -12.07
CA LEU A 207 -13.26 -3.53 -10.73
C LEU A 207 -13.33 -2.46 -9.64
N TYR A 208 -12.66 -1.33 -9.82
CA TYR A 208 -12.67 -0.19 -8.89
C TYR A 208 -14.00 0.57 -8.95
N LYS A 209 -14.48 0.88 -10.17
CA LYS A 209 -15.72 1.64 -10.37
C LYS A 209 -16.96 0.88 -9.90
N ASN A 210 -16.98 -0.44 -10.08
CA ASN A 210 -18.09 -1.32 -9.75
C ASN A 210 -17.96 -1.99 -8.38
N ALA A 211 -16.91 -1.66 -7.61
CA ALA A 211 -16.75 -2.17 -6.26
C ALA A 211 -17.98 -1.81 -5.41
N LYS A 212 -18.60 -2.84 -4.80
CA LYS A 212 -19.74 -2.67 -3.90
C LYS A 212 -19.36 -1.81 -2.70
N ASN A 213 -20.34 -1.16 -2.08
CA ASN A 213 -20.12 -0.50 -0.80
C ASN A 213 -20.05 -1.51 0.34
N VAL A 214 -19.23 -1.20 1.34
CA VAL A 214 -19.14 -1.88 2.63
C VAL A 214 -19.26 -0.87 3.74
N THR A 215 -19.77 -1.32 4.89
CA THR A 215 -19.88 -0.52 6.10
C THR A 215 -18.90 -1.03 7.14
N VAL A 216 -18.03 -0.15 7.63
CA VAL A 216 -17.10 -0.41 8.72
C VAL A 216 -17.51 0.37 9.96
N LYS A 217 -17.34 -0.24 11.13
CA LYS A 217 -17.67 0.36 12.43
C LYS A 217 -16.73 -0.17 13.51
N PRO A 218 -16.45 0.60 14.57
CA PRO A 218 -15.70 0.10 15.72
C PRO A 218 -16.38 -1.15 16.29
N SER A 219 -15.57 -2.12 16.74
CA SER A 219 -16.08 -3.20 17.59
C SER A 219 -16.58 -2.60 18.91
N ASN A 220 -17.79 -3.00 19.32
CA ASN A 220 -18.31 -2.71 20.66
C ASN A 220 -17.46 -3.35 21.75
#